data_AF-A0AAV0P761-F1
#
_entry.id   AF-A0AAV0P761-F1
#
_cell.length_a   1.000
_cell.length_b   1.000
_cell.length_c   1.000
_cell.angle_alpha   90.00
_cell.angle_beta   90.00
_cell.angle_gamma   90.00
#
_symmetry.space_group_name_H-M   'P 1'
#
loop_
_entity.id
_entity.type
_entity.pdbx_description
1 polymer ?
#
loop_
_entity_poly.entity_id
_entity_poly.type
_entity_poly.pdbx_seq_one_letter_code
_entity_poly.pdbx_strand_id
1 'polypeptide(L)'
;MSCLACIPMCCASLTCGLCSSVASGISKKSARIAYCALFGFSLVMSWIFREVGGPLLEKFPWINSSDGQSKEWFQMQAVLRVSLGNFLFFVILALIMIGVKDQNDKRDAVHHGGWMAKMVVWLVLEVLMFFVPNIVVTIYGVLSKFGAGLFLLVQVIMLLDFTHRWNDAWVEKDEQKWYVALLVISVGCYLGAFGISGILFIWFNPSGNDCGLNVFFIIMTMVLAFSFAVIALHPAVNGSLLPASVISIYCAYVCYTGLSSEPHDYACNGLNKSKAVSIGTLVLGMLTTVLSVLYSALRAGSSTTFLSPSPPSSPRSKPLLEGDDDVEEGKGKAKDKAESRPVSYSYSFFHLIFALASMYSAMLLSGWTSSTESADLIDVGWTSVWVRIFTEWVTAGLYLWTLAAPLLFPDREFY
;
A
#
# COMPACT_ATOMS: atom_id res chain seq x y z
N MET A 1 36.94 8.62 53.62
CA MET A 1 36.76 7.24 53.13
C MET A 1 35.42 7.22 52.41
N SER A 2 35.35 7.76 51.19
CA SER A 2 35.53 7.06 49.89
C SER A 2 34.27 6.23 49.56
N CYS A 3 33.35 6.70 48.70
CA CYS A 3 33.36 6.64 47.22
C CYS A 3 33.42 5.21 46.63
N LEU A 4 32.66 5.00 45.53
CA LEU A 4 32.46 3.82 44.67
C LEU A 4 31.28 2.90 45.09
N ALA A 5 30.21 2.67 44.32
CA ALA A 5 30.00 2.86 42.87
C ALA A 5 28.53 3.22 42.56
N CYS A 6 28.34 4.45 42.08
CA CYS A 6 27.35 4.76 41.05
C CYS A 6 27.92 4.35 39.68
N ILE A 7 27.03 4.22 38.69
CA ILE A 7 27.21 3.92 37.24
C ILE A 7 26.66 2.51 36.92
N PRO A 8 25.48 2.35 36.26
CA PRO A 8 25.00 3.18 35.15
C PRO A 8 23.50 3.56 35.28
N MET A 9 23.18 4.74 35.83
CA MET A 9 21.78 5.21 35.91
C MET A 9 21.54 6.59 35.25
N CYS A 10 22.55 7.16 34.59
CA CYS A 10 22.41 8.44 33.87
C CYS A 10 22.05 8.32 32.38
N CYS A 11 22.17 7.13 31.77
CA CYS A 11 21.75 6.93 30.37
C CYS A 11 20.27 6.54 30.22
N ALA A 12 19.62 6.09 31.30
CA ALA A 12 18.20 5.69 31.29
C ALA A 12 17.25 6.90 31.43
N SER A 13 17.67 7.98 32.09
CA SER A 13 16.85 9.18 32.31
C SER A 13 16.76 10.07 31.07
N LEU A 14 17.83 10.18 30.28
CA LEU A 14 17.83 10.92 29.01
C LEU A 14 17.06 10.17 27.89
N THR A 15 17.11 8.84 27.90
CA THR A 15 16.31 8.00 26.98
C THR A 15 14.84 7.93 27.38
N CYS A 16 14.51 7.92 28.68
CA CYS A 16 13.11 8.03 29.15
C CYS A 16 12.48 9.39 28.82
N GLY A 17 13.23 10.49 28.90
CA GLY A 17 12.74 11.83 28.56
C GLY A 17 12.41 11.98 27.07
N LEU A 18 13.28 11.45 26.20
CA LEU A 18 13.05 11.44 24.74
C LEU A 18 11.92 10.48 24.34
N CYS A 19 11.84 9.30 24.96
CA CYS A 19 10.76 8.33 24.75
C CYS A 19 9.40 8.85 25.24
N SER A 20 9.37 9.55 26.38
CA SER A 20 8.18 10.24 26.90
C SER A 20 7.74 11.38 25.97
N SER A 21 8.68 12.17 25.44
CA SER A 21 8.40 13.25 24.50
C SER A 21 7.90 12.75 23.14
N VAL A 22 8.49 11.67 22.61
CA VAL A 22 8.02 11.03 21.36
C VAL A 22 6.66 10.35 21.57
N ALA A 23 6.47 9.61 22.67
CA ALA A 23 5.18 8.97 22.97
C ALA A 23 4.05 9.99 23.24
N SER A 24 4.35 11.10 23.92
CA SER A 24 3.38 12.18 24.15
C SER A 24 3.12 13.03 22.89
N GLY A 25 4.13 13.23 22.03
CA GLY A 25 3.98 13.88 20.73
C GLY A 25 3.18 13.04 19.72
N ILE A 26 3.33 11.71 19.77
CA ILE A 26 2.49 10.76 19.02
C ILE A 26 1.06 10.74 19.57
N SER A 27 0.87 10.82 20.89
CA SER A 27 -0.46 10.92 21.52
C SER A 27 -1.23 12.19 21.08
N LYS A 28 -0.52 13.28 20.78
CA LYS A 28 -1.10 14.53 20.24
C LYS A 28 -1.35 14.51 18.71
N LYS A 29 -0.74 13.58 17.96
CA LYS A 29 -0.96 13.38 16.52
C LYS A 29 -1.85 12.16 16.28
N SER A 30 -2.58 12.11 15.17
CA SER A 30 -3.49 10.98 14.91
C SER A 30 -2.73 9.65 14.93
N ALA A 31 -3.19 8.65 15.71
CA ALA A 31 -2.59 7.31 15.79
C ALA A 31 -2.30 6.67 14.41
N ARG A 32 -3.12 7.04 13.43
CA ARG A 32 -2.99 6.69 12.01
C ARG A 32 -1.64 7.08 11.43
N ILE A 33 -1.20 8.31 11.67
CA ILE A 33 0.10 8.84 11.19
C ILE A 33 1.26 8.07 11.83
N ALA A 34 1.12 7.69 13.10
CA ALA A 34 2.15 6.92 13.79
C ALA A 34 2.28 5.48 13.25
N TYR A 35 1.17 4.82 12.89
CA TYR A 35 1.23 3.53 12.18
C TYR A 35 1.83 3.68 10.77
N CYS A 36 1.52 4.75 10.05
CA CYS A 36 2.19 5.07 8.77
C CYS A 36 3.69 5.24 8.93
N ALA A 37 4.13 5.97 9.98
CA ALA A 37 5.54 6.18 10.27
C ALA A 37 6.23 4.86 10.64
N LEU A 38 5.60 4.02 11.46
CA LEU A 38 6.12 2.70 11.83
C LEU A 38 6.28 1.80 10.60
N PHE A 39 5.27 1.77 9.73
CA PHE A 39 5.32 1.03 8.47
C PHE A 39 6.43 1.53 7.55
N GLY A 40 6.53 2.86 7.36
CA GLY A 40 7.60 3.46 6.57
C GLY A 40 8.99 3.15 7.12
N PHE A 41 9.13 3.11 8.44
CA PHE A 41 10.36 2.67 9.09
C PHE A 41 10.68 1.20 8.82
N SER A 42 9.69 0.29 8.91
CA SER A 42 9.86 -1.12 8.53
C SER A 42 10.31 -1.30 7.07
N LEU A 43 9.79 -0.47 6.16
CA LEU A 43 10.18 -0.48 4.74
C LEU A 43 11.65 -0.08 4.56
N VAL A 44 12.09 0.99 5.24
CA VAL A 44 13.50 1.42 5.22
C VAL A 44 14.40 0.35 5.84
N MET A 45 14.00 -0.26 6.96
CA MET A 45 14.74 -1.37 7.54
C MET A 45 14.85 -2.55 6.57
N SER A 46 13.74 -2.94 5.93
CA SER A 46 13.72 -4.02 4.95
C SER A 46 14.71 -3.75 3.81
N TRP A 47 14.75 -2.51 3.32
CA TRP A 47 15.71 -2.09 2.29
C TRP A 47 17.17 -2.13 2.79
N ILE A 48 17.45 -1.68 4.01
CA ILE A 48 18.80 -1.77 4.60
C ILE A 48 19.22 -3.25 4.70
N PHE A 49 18.39 -4.10 5.30
CA PHE A 49 18.67 -5.53 5.43
C PHE A 49 18.84 -6.23 4.08
N ARG A 50 18.12 -5.79 3.03
CA ARG A 50 18.34 -6.26 1.66
C ARG A 50 19.75 -5.95 1.15
N GLU A 51 20.26 -4.74 1.39
CA GLU A 51 21.56 -4.33 0.85
C GLU A 51 22.75 -4.85 1.66
N VAL A 52 22.64 -4.84 3.00
CA VAL A 52 23.78 -5.11 3.90
C VAL A 52 23.62 -6.36 4.76
N GLY A 53 22.46 -7.01 4.73
CA GLY A 53 22.15 -8.14 5.62
C GLY A 53 22.82 -9.47 5.25
N GLY A 54 23.29 -9.63 4.00
CA GLY A 54 23.87 -10.88 3.49
C GLY A 54 24.92 -11.52 4.43
N PRO A 55 26.00 -10.80 4.81
CA PRO A 55 27.03 -11.33 5.71
C PRO A 55 26.53 -11.72 7.11
N LEU A 56 25.39 -11.18 7.54
CA LEU A 56 24.74 -11.57 8.79
C LEU A 56 23.96 -12.89 8.62
N LEU A 57 23.23 -13.04 7.51
CA LEU A 57 22.42 -14.23 7.21
C LEU A 57 23.30 -15.47 6.95
N GLU A 58 24.46 -15.30 6.32
CA GLU A 58 25.43 -16.37 6.06
C GLU A 58 25.95 -17.04 7.34
N LYS A 59 25.96 -16.31 8.47
CA LYS A 59 26.41 -16.81 9.78
C LYS A 59 25.37 -17.68 10.47
N PHE A 60 24.11 -17.64 10.05
CA PHE A 60 23.04 -18.41 10.68
C PHE A 60 22.90 -19.77 9.98
N PRO A 61 23.23 -20.89 10.66
CA PRO A 61 23.29 -22.21 10.01
C PRO A 61 21.91 -22.74 9.58
N TRP A 62 20.82 -22.27 10.21
CA TRP A 62 19.45 -22.62 9.79
C TRP A 62 18.95 -21.81 8.59
N ILE A 63 19.65 -20.71 8.24
CA ILE A 63 19.37 -19.91 7.04
C ILE A 63 20.28 -20.38 5.91
N ASN A 64 21.59 -20.44 6.15
CA ASN A 64 22.57 -20.95 5.21
C ASN A 64 22.68 -22.49 5.32
N SER A 65 21.59 -23.18 4.99
CA SER A 65 21.47 -24.64 5.14
C SER A 65 22.06 -25.44 3.97
N SER A 66 22.38 -24.79 2.85
CA SER A 66 22.94 -25.42 1.65
C SER A 66 24.02 -24.55 1.04
N ASP A 67 25.14 -25.16 0.66
CA ASP A 67 26.24 -24.45 0.00
C ASP A 67 25.80 -23.95 -1.39
N GLY A 68 26.26 -22.75 -1.76
CA GLY A 68 26.07 -22.19 -3.11
C GLY A 68 24.86 -21.27 -3.29
N GLN A 69 24.26 -20.73 -2.22
CA GLN A 69 23.19 -19.75 -2.35
C GLN A 69 23.69 -18.43 -2.99
N SER A 70 22.88 -17.87 -3.89
CA SER A 70 23.19 -16.60 -4.56
C SER A 70 23.04 -15.41 -3.61
N LYS A 71 23.67 -14.28 -3.95
CA LYS A 71 23.52 -13.03 -3.18
C LYS A 71 22.05 -12.61 -3.14
N GLU A 72 21.37 -12.70 -4.27
CA GLU A 72 19.96 -12.35 -4.46
C GLU A 72 19.04 -13.16 -3.55
N TRP A 73 19.37 -14.44 -3.32
CA TRP A 73 18.66 -15.28 -2.38
C TRP A 73 18.73 -14.73 -0.96
N PHE A 74 19.92 -14.36 -0.47
CA PHE A 74 20.07 -13.76 0.86
C PHE A 74 19.35 -12.41 0.97
N GLN A 75 19.39 -11.57 -0.08
CA GLN A 75 18.66 -10.30 -0.11
C GLN A 75 17.16 -10.51 0.08
N MET A 76 16.58 -11.47 -0.65
CA MET A 76 15.17 -11.84 -0.52
C MET A 76 14.85 -12.43 0.85
N GLN A 77 15.68 -13.32 1.38
CA GLN A 77 15.49 -13.90 2.71
C GLN A 77 15.48 -12.85 3.83
N ALA A 78 16.30 -11.79 3.69
CA ALA A 78 16.33 -10.66 4.61
C ALA A 78 15.01 -9.89 4.58
N VAL A 79 14.57 -9.52 3.37
CA VAL A 79 13.32 -8.77 3.13
C VAL A 79 12.10 -9.54 3.63
N LEU A 80 12.00 -10.83 3.31
CA LEU A 80 10.85 -11.66 3.69
C LEU A 80 10.72 -11.79 5.22
N ARG A 81 11.84 -11.85 5.95
CA ARG A 81 11.84 -11.96 7.42
C ARG A 81 11.38 -10.68 8.10
N VAL A 82 11.92 -9.54 7.69
CA VAL A 82 11.48 -8.23 8.21
C VAL A 82 10.00 -8.02 7.90
N SER A 83 9.60 -8.26 6.65
CA SER A 83 8.20 -8.15 6.25
C SER A 83 7.27 -9.09 7.01
N LEU A 84 7.69 -10.33 7.30
CA LEU A 84 6.89 -11.28 8.08
C LEU A 84 6.66 -10.76 9.51
N GLY A 85 7.66 -10.15 10.14
CA GLY A 85 7.55 -9.56 11.46
C GLY A 85 6.53 -8.42 11.48
N ASN A 86 6.64 -7.53 10.50
CA ASN A 86 5.72 -6.42 10.31
C ASN A 86 4.28 -6.88 9.99
N PHE A 87 4.14 -7.87 9.10
CA PHE A 87 2.86 -8.48 8.77
C PHE A 87 2.19 -9.08 10.01
N LEU A 88 2.90 -9.87 10.81
CA LEU A 88 2.37 -10.46 12.02
C LEU A 88 1.93 -9.39 13.03
N PHE A 89 2.72 -8.33 13.20
CA PHE A 89 2.36 -7.22 14.07
C PHE A 89 1.00 -6.61 13.68
N PHE A 90 0.82 -6.29 12.39
CA PHE A 90 -0.43 -5.68 11.92
C PHE A 90 -1.61 -6.66 11.90
N VAL A 91 -1.38 -7.94 11.59
CA VAL A 91 -2.45 -8.96 11.65
C VAL A 91 -2.91 -9.18 13.09
N ILE A 92 -2.00 -9.26 14.06
CA ILE A 92 -2.35 -9.40 15.48
C ILE A 92 -3.21 -8.21 15.93
N LEU A 93 -2.82 -6.98 15.56
CA LEU A 93 -3.63 -5.80 15.83
C LEU A 93 -4.98 -5.83 15.11
N ALA A 94 -5.03 -6.26 13.84
CA ALA A 94 -6.27 -6.38 13.10
C ALA A 94 -7.25 -7.35 13.78
N LEU A 95 -6.75 -8.49 14.28
CA LEU A 95 -7.53 -9.49 14.99
C LEU A 95 -8.04 -8.99 16.35
N ILE A 96 -7.19 -8.31 17.13
CA ILE A 96 -7.59 -7.72 18.42
C ILE A 96 -8.72 -6.69 18.23
N MET A 97 -8.67 -5.93 17.13
CA MET A 97 -9.60 -4.83 16.85
C MET A 97 -10.91 -5.27 16.16
N ILE A 98 -11.16 -6.57 15.99
CA ILE A 98 -12.41 -7.07 15.40
C ILE A 98 -13.61 -6.68 16.27
N GLY A 99 -14.60 -6.02 15.67
CA GLY A 99 -15.86 -5.69 16.32
C GLY A 99 -15.82 -4.50 17.28
N VAL A 100 -14.77 -3.66 17.24
CA VAL A 100 -14.77 -2.37 17.93
C VAL A 100 -15.70 -1.41 17.18
N LYS A 101 -16.72 -0.88 17.88
CA LYS A 101 -17.74 0.01 17.30
C LYS A 101 -17.79 1.39 17.94
N ASP A 102 -17.35 1.50 19.19
CA ASP A 102 -17.42 2.71 20.00
C ASP A 102 -16.09 3.00 20.69
N GLN A 103 -15.87 4.28 21.00
CA GLN A 103 -14.65 4.75 21.67
C GLN A 103 -14.60 4.38 23.17
N ASN A 104 -15.69 3.85 23.75
CA ASN A 104 -15.70 3.40 25.14
C ASN A 104 -15.13 1.99 25.30
N ASP A 105 -14.97 1.24 24.20
CA ASP A 105 -14.28 -0.03 24.20
C ASP A 105 -12.82 0.16 24.67
N LYS A 106 -12.37 -0.65 25.64
CA LYS A 106 -10.98 -0.62 26.14
C LYS A 106 -9.95 -0.81 25.02
N ARG A 107 -10.33 -1.47 23.93
CA ARG A 107 -9.50 -1.67 22.74
C ARG A 107 -9.24 -0.38 21.97
N ASP A 108 -10.08 0.64 22.10
CA ASP A 108 -9.80 1.98 21.56
C ASP A 108 -8.54 2.59 22.18
N ALA A 109 -8.39 2.45 23.50
CA ALA A 109 -7.18 2.87 24.21
C ALA A 109 -5.94 2.09 23.74
N VAL A 110 -6.10 0.81 23.37
CA VAL A 110 -5.03 0.02 22.75
C VAL A 110 -4.72 0.53 21.34
N HIS A 111 -5.70 0.97 20.55
CA HIS A 111 -5.45 1.53 19.22
C HIS A 111 -4.66 2.84 19.28
N HIS A 112 -5.06 3.77 20.15
CA HIS A 112 -4.50 5.13 20.23
C HIS A 112 -3.28 5.26 21.16
N GLY A 113 -3.21 4.47 22.23
CA GLY A 113 -2.20 4.58 23.28
C GLY A 113 -1.14 3.48 23.25
N GLY A 114 -0.36 3.34 24.33
CA GLY A 114 0.56 2.21 24.52
C GLY A 114 1.70 2.11 23.50
N TRP A 115 2.09 3.20 22.85
CA TRP A 115 3.08 3.21 21.76
C TRP A 115 4.42 2.60 22.14
N MET A 116 4.93 2.87 23.35
CA MET A 116 6.18 2.25 23.81
C MET A 116 6.11 0.73 23.82
N ALA A 117 5.02 0.16 24.35
CA ALA A 117 4.82 -1.29 24.36
C ALA A 117 4.69 -1.84 22.93
N LYS A 118 3.96 -1.15 22.05
CA LYS A 118 3.85 -1.53 20.63
C LYS A 118 5.19 -1.54 19.92
N MET A 119 6.02 -0.52 20.12
CA MET A 119 7.36 -0.44 19.51
C MET A 119 8.25 -1.59 19.97
N VAL A 120 8.19 -1.94 21.27
CA VAL A 120 8.93 -3.09 21.80
C VAL A 120 8.41 -4.40 21.20
N VAL A 121 7.09 -4.62 21.18
CA VAL A 121 6.49 -5.82 20.59
C VAL A 121 6.83 -5.95 19.11
N TRP A 122 6.71 -4.86 18.36
CA TRP A 122 7.06 -4.80 16.95
C TRP A 122 8.54 -5.18 16.73
N LEU A 123 9.47 -4.55 17.47
CA LEU A 123 10.90 -4.85 17.35
C LEU A 123 11.24 -6.30 17.74
N VAL A 124 10.56 -6.84 18.75
CA VAL A 124 10.70 -8.26 19.12
C VAL A 124 10.22 -9.16 17.98
N LEU A 125 9.07 -8.88 17.37
CA LEU A 125 8.58 -9.65 16.23
C LEU A 125 9.55 -9.60 15.04
N GLU A 126 10.09 -8.43 14.72
CA GLU A 126 11.11 -8.25 13.68
C GLU A 126 12.34 -9.12 13.92
N VAL A 127 12.89 -9.11 15.14
CA VAL A 127 14.07 -9.92 15.50
C VAL A 127 13.76 -11.42 15.49
N LEU A 128 12.59 -11.82 16.01
CA LEU A 128 12.19 -13.23 16.09
C LEU A 128 12.12 -13.89 14.70
N MET A 129 11.77 -13.14 13.65
CA MET A 129 11.68 -13.72 12.31
C MET A 129 13.04 -14.16 11.73
N PHE A 130 14.16 -13.68 12.27
CA PHE A 130 15.50 -14.17 11.89
C PHE A 130 15.82 -15.57 12.45
N PHE A 131 15.09 -16.02 13.47
CA PHE A 131 15.22 -17.36 14.04
C PHE A 131 14.23 -18.36 13.43
N VAL A 132 13.36 -17.91 12.52
CA VAL A 132 12.35 -18.75 11.87
C VAL A 132 13.00 -19.58 10.74
N PRO A 133 12.68 -20.89 10.64
CA PRO A 133 13.19 -21.76 9.58
C PRO A 133 12.80 -21.30 8.16
N ASN A 134 13.66 -21.60 7.18
CA ASN A 134 13.48 -21.23 5.76
C ASN A 134 12.13 -21.68 5.17
N ILE A 135 11.60 -22.83 5.61
CA ILE A 135 10.32 -23.34 5.12
C ILE A 135 9.16 -22.38 5.41
N VAL A 136 9.10 -21.79 6.60
CA VAL A 136 8.03 -20.86 7.00
C VAL A 136 8.15 -19.56 6.21
N VAL A 137 9.37 -19.05 6.05
CA VAL A 137 9.63 -17.83 5.26
C VAL A 137 9.29 -18.04 3.79
N THR A 138 9.52 -19.24 3.25
CA THR A 138 9.15 -19.61 1.88
C THR A 138 7.62 -19.65 1.71
N ILE A 139 6.90 -20.26 2.65
CA ILE A 139 5.42 -20.26 2.67
C ILE A 139 4.90 -18.82 2.70
N TYR A 140 5.47 -17.97 3.57
CA TYR A 140 5.12 -16.56 3.62
C TYR A 140 5.43 -15.84 2.31
N GLY A 141 6.53 -16.15 1.63
CA GLY A 141 6.85 -15.60 0.32
C GLY A 141 5.80 -15.93 -0.74
N VAL A 142 5.30 -17.18 -0.76
CA VAL A 142 4.20 -17.57 -1.65
C VAL A 142 2.91 -16.83 -1.30
N LEU A 143 2.54 -16.79 -0.02
CA LEU A 143 1.35 -16.07 0.46
C LEU A 143 1.44 -14.57 0.14
N SER A 144 2.64 -13.99 0.25
CA SER A 144 2.91 -12.58 0.00
C SER A 144 2.61 -12.17 -1.43
N LYS A 145 2.76 -13.07 -2.42
CA LYS A 145 2.37 -12.79 -3.82
C LYS A 145 0.87 -12.49 -3.93
N PHE A 146 0.03 -13.30 -3.28
CA PHE A 146 -1.42 -13.11 -3.28
C PHE A 146 -1.82 -11.86 -2.48
N GLY A 147 -1.26 -11.66 -1.29
CA GLY A 147 -1.54 -10.46 -0.50
C GLY A 147 -1.06 -9.17 -1.14
N ALA A 148 0.07 -9.22 -1.87
CA ALA A 148 0.54 -8.11 -2.70
C ALA A 148 -0.47 -7.77 -3.81
N GLY A 149 -1.05 -8.79 -4.46
CA GLY A 149 -2.15 -8.60 -5.42
C GLY A 149 -3.38 -7.93 -4.79
N LEU A 150 -3.79 -8.37 -3.59
CA LEU A 150 -4.89 -7.72 -2.85
C LEU A 150 -4.55 -6.27 -2.48
N PHE A 151 -3.31 -6.00 -2.08
CA PHE A 151 -2.88 -4.64 -1.77
C PHE A 151 -2.86 -3.74 -3.00
N LEU A 152 -2.42 -4.24 -4.16
CA LEU A 152 -2.51 -3.51 -5.42
C LEU A 152 -3.96 -3.13 -5.75
N LEU A 153 -4.91 -4.03 -5.49
CA LEU A 153 -6.34 -3.77 -5.63
C LEU A 153 -6.81 -2.63 -4.70
N VAL A 154 -6.33 -2.62 -3.46
CA VAL A 154 -6.57 -1.52 -2.51
C VAL A 154 -5.94 -0.20 -2.99
N GLN A 155 -4.72 -0.23 -3.56
CA GLN A 155 -4.08 0.93 -4.18
C GLN A 155 -4.90 1.48 -5.35
N VAL A 156 -5.48 0.61 -6.17
CA VAL A 156 -6.35 0.99 -7.29
C VAL A 156 -7.60 1.71 -6.81
N ILE A 157 -8.28 1.19 -5.79
CA ILE A 157 -9.47 1.84 -5.21
C ILE A 157 -9.11 3.23 -4.68
N MET A 158 -7.95 3.36 -4.02
CA MET A 158 -7.46 4.66 -3.56
C MET A 158 -7.13 5.62 -4.69
N LEU A 159 -6.51 5.12 -5.77
CA LEU A 159 -6.21 5.91 -6.95
C LEU A 159 -7.50 6.43 -7.61
N LEU A 160 -8.53 5.59 -7.71
CA LEU A 160 -9.84 5.98 -8.22
C LEU A 160 -10.46 7.11 -7.39
N ASP A 161 -10.58 6.92 -6.08
CA ASP A 161 -11.10 7.96 -5.16
C ASP A 161 -10.28 9.25 -5.26
N PHE A 162 -8.95 9.16 -5.26
CA PHE A 162 -8.08 10.31 -5.40
C PHE A 162 -8.36 11.08 -6.71
N THR A 163 -8.47 10.37 -7.83
CA THR A 163 -8.58 11.03 -9.13
C THR A 163 -9.95 11.67 -9.34
N HIS A 164 -11.02 11.03 -8.88
CA HIS A 164 -12.36 11.64 -8.88
C HIS A 164 -12.39 12.89 -8.00
N ARG A 165 -11.85 12.83 -6.77
CA ARG A 165 -11.81 13.99 -5.89
C ARG A 165 -10.92 15.11 -6.41
N TRP A 166 -9.81 14.78 -7.07
CA TRP A 166 -8.96 15.77 -7.70
C TRP A 166 -9.72 16.49 -8.82
N ASN A 167 -10.43 15.74 -9.68
CA ASN A 167 -11.30 16.31 -10.69
C ASN A 167 -12.34 17.24 -10.07
N ASP A 168 -13.11 16.75 -9.10
CA ASP A 168 -14.22 17.50 -8.51
C ASP A 168 -13.72 18.77 -7.80
N ALA A 169 -12.59 18.70 -7.09
CA ALA A 169 -12.00 19.85 -6.40
C ALA A 169 -11.54 20.96 -7.36
N TRP A 170 -11.17 20.62 -8.60
CA TRP A 170 -10.79 21.60 -9.63
C TRP A 170 -12.01 22.09 -10.41
N VAL A 171 -12.98 21.21 -10.68
CA VAL A 171 -14.25 21.57 -11.31
C VAL A 171 -15.06 22.52 -10.43
N GLU A 172 -15.07 22.32 -9.12
CA GLU A 172 -15.78 23.16 -8.13
C GLU A 172 -15.25 24.61 -8.10
N LYS A 173 -14.02 24.85 -8.56
CA LYS A 173 -13.48 26.22 -8.66
C LYS A 173 -14.20 27.05 -9.71
N ASP A 174 -14.83 26.42 -10.70
CA ASP A 174 -15.61 27.09 -11.75
C ASP A 174 -14.83 28.21 -12.48
N GLU A 175 -13.53 27.98 -12.74
CA GLU A 175 -12.70 28.91 -13.50
C GLU A 175 -12.09 28.22 -14.74
N GLN A 176 -12.04 28.94 -15.87
CA GLN A 176 -11.51 28.44 -17.14
C GLN A 176 -10.09 27.86 -17.03
N LYS A 177 -9.23 28.46 -16.18
CA LYS A 177 -7.84 28.00 -15.99
C LYS A 177 -7.77 26.56 -15.45
N TRP A 178 -8.70 26.16 -14.57
CA TRP A 178 -8.74 24.82 -14.00
C TRP A 178 -9.27 23.80 -15.01
N TYR A 179 -10.26 24.15 -15.82
CA TYR A 179 -10.72 23.30 -16.92
C TYR A 179 -9.63 23.07 -17.98
N VAL A 180 -8.89 24.12 -18.35
CA VAL A 180 -7.73 23.97 -19.26
C VAL A 180 -6.66 23.09 -18.64
N ALA A 181 -6.36 23.25 -17.35
CA ALA A 181 -5.39 22.41 -16.65
C ALA A 181 -5.83 20.94 -16.62
N LEU A 182 -7.10 20.65 -16.30
CA LEU A 182 -7.67 19.30 -16.36
C LEU A 182 -7.53 18.67 -17.75
N LEU A 183 -7.84 19.44 -18.80
CA LEU A 183 -7.73 18.96 -20.18
C LEU A 183 -6.27 18.67 -20.56
N VAL A 184 -5.34 19.58 -20.26
CA VAL A 184 -3.91 19.41 -20.57
C VAL A 184 -3.36 18.16 -19.89
N ILE A 185 -3.67 17.96 -18.60
CA ILE A 185 -3.24 16.78 -17.87
C ILE A 185 -3.87 15.52 -18.47
N SER A 186 -5.16 15.56 -18.81
CA SER A 186 -5.86 14.41 -19.37
C SER A 186 -5.28 13.98 -20.72
N VAL A 187 -5.01 14.94 -21.61
CA VAL A 187 -4.36 14.70 -22.90
C VAL A 187 -2.96 14.15 -22.69
N GLY A 188 -2.17 14.73 -21.77
CA GLY A 188 -0.85 14.24 -21.42
C GLY A 188 -0.86 12.79 -20.93
N CYS A 189 -1.81 12.43 -20.06
CA CYS A 189 -1.97 11.07 -19.57
C CYS A 189 -2.34 10.08 -20.69
N TYR A 190 -3.25 10.43 -21.60
CA TYR A 190 -3.56 9.57 -22.75
C TYR A 190 -2.37 9.41 -23.70
N LEU A 191 -1.68 10.50 -24.05
CA LEU A 191 -0.45 10.43 -24.86
C LEU A 191 0.60 9.53 -24.18
N GLY A 192 0.74 9.63 -22.86
CA GLY A 192 1.59 8.76 -22.06
C GLY A 192 1.15 7.30 -22.11
N ALA A 193 -0.15 7.01 -21.95
CA ALA A 193 -0.69 5.65 -21.97
C ALA A 193 -0.42 4.94 -23.32
N PHE A 194 -0.73 5.61 -24.43
CA PHE A 194 -0.47 5.08 -25.77
C PHE A 194 1.02 5.07 -26.12
N GLY A 195 1.78 6.07 -25.67
CA GLY A 195 3.23 6.14 -25.85
C GLY A 195 3.97 5.01 -25.12
N ILE A 196 3.63 4.74 -23.86
CA ILE A 196 4.14 3.58 -23.10
C ILE A 196 3.79 2.30 -23.85
N SER A 197 2.54 2.11 -24.27
CA SER A 197 2.11 0.92 -25.02
C SER A 197 2.92 0.73 -26.31
N GLY A 198 3.22 1.80 -27.03
CA GLY A 198 4.11 1.78 -28.20
C GLY A 198 5.54 1.34 -27.88
N ILE A 199 6.09 1.78 -26.75
CA ILE A 199 7.40 1.33 -26.25
C ILE A 199 7.35 -0.15 -25.87
N LEU A 200 6.26 -0.63 -25.28
CA LEU A 200 6.09 -2.05 -24.93
C LEU A 200 6.14 -2.95 -26.17
N PHE A 201 5.57 -2.53 -27.30
CA PHE A 201 5.74 -3.26 -28.56
C PHE A 201 7.19 -3.41 -28.97
N ILE A 202 8.02 -2.38 -28.77
CA ILE A 202 9.44 -2.41 -29.14
C ILE A 202 10.21 -3.38 -28.22
N TRP A 203 9.87 -3.42 -26.92
CA TRP A 203 10.59 -4.22 -25.94
C TRP A 203 10.10 -5.68 -25.84
N PHE A 204 8.81 -5.93 -26.07
CA PHE A 204 8.17 -7.21 -25.77
C PHE A 204 7.65 -7.97 -26.99
N ASN A 205 7.93 -7.48 -28.20
CA ASN A 205 7.60 -8.16 -29.46
C ASN A 205 8.81 -8.17 -30.43
N PRO A 206 9.93 -8.83 -30.08
CA PRO A 206 11.10 -8.91 -30.94
C PRO A 206 10.80 -9.69 -32.23
N SER A 207 11.33 -9.20 -33.36
CA SER A 207 11.18 -9.88 -34.65
C SER A 207 11.76 -11.30 -34.63
N GLY A 208 11.01 -12.26 -35.17
CA GLY A 208 11.45 -13.65 -35.31
C GLY A 208 10.96 -14.61 -34.21
N ASN A 209 10.23 -14.12 -33.20
CA ASN A 209 9.55 -14.93 -32.20
C ASN A 209 8.04 -14.71 -32.24
N ASP A 210 7.25 -15.71 -31.87
CA ASP A 210 5.81 -15.56 -31.70
C ASP A 210 5.49 -15.09 -30.27
N CYS A 211 5.26 -13.78 -30.14
CA CYS A 211 4.97 -13.10 -28.88
C CYS A 211 3.49 -12.71 -28.77
N GLY A 212 2.59 -13.55 -29.30
CA GLY A 212 1.15 -13.27 -29.36
C GLY A 212 0.50 -12.95 -28.01
N LEU A 213 0.98 -13.53 -26.90
CA LEU A 213 0.47 -13.24 -25.55
C LEU A 213 0.80 -11.79 -25.12
N ASN A 214 2.03 -11.35 -25.32
CA ASN A 214 2.47 -10.00 -24.99
C ASN A 214 1.74 -8.97 -25.86
N VAL A 215 1.60 -9.27 -27.16
CA VAL A 215 0.81 -8.47 -28.09
C VAL A 215 -0.64 -8.37 -27.64
N PHE A 216 -1.26 -9.48 -27.21
CA PHE A 216 -2.62 -9.48 -26.69
C PHE A 216 -2.76 -8.56 -25.46
N PHE A 217 -1.86 -8.67 -24.49
CA PHE A 217 -1.89 -7.80 -23.31
C PHE A 217 -1.79 -6.32 -23.69
N ILE A 218 -0.83 -5.93 -24.54
CA ILE A 218 -0.64 -4.54 -24.95
C ILE A 218 -1.87 -4.01 -25.72
N ILE A 219 -2.39 -4.78 -26.68
CA ILE A 219 -3.58 -4.37 -27.45
C ILE A 219 -4.79 -4.24 -26.53
N MET A 220 -4.99 -5.18 -25.60
CA MET A 220 -6.09 -5.11 -24.66
C MET A 220 -6.01 -3.85 -23.79
N THR A 221 -4.81 -3.51 -23.28
CA THR A 221 -4.58 -2.27 -22.51
C THR A 221 -4.94 -1.02 -23.33
N MET A 222 -4.55 -0.97 -24.61
CA MET A 222 -4.89 0.14 -25.51
C MET A 222 -6.40 0.24 -25.78
N VAL A 223 -7.06 -0.91 -25.99
CA VAL A 223 -8.52 -0.97 -26.19
C VAL A 223 -9.25 -0.50 -24.93
N LEU A 224 -8.79 -0.92 -23.74
CA LEU A 224 -9.33 -0.46 -22.46
C LEU A 224 -9.19 1.06 -22.30
N ALA A 225 -8.00 1.60 -22.52
CA ALA A 225 -7.76 3.05 -22.47
C ALA A 225 -8.66 3.84 -23.44
N PHE A 226 -8.83 3.36 -24.66
CA PHE A 226 -9.76 3.96 -25.62
C PHE A 226 -11.21 3.87 -25.15
N SER A 227 -11.61 2.71 -24.61
CA SER A 227 -12.98 2.50 -24.11
C SER A 227 -13.31 3.43 -22.93
N PHE A 228 -12.35 3.70 -22.04
CA PHE A 228 -12.51 4.64 -20.94
C PHE A 228 -12.79 6.05 -21.44
N ALA A 229 -12.08 6.51 -22.47
CA ALA A 229 -12.30 7.82 -23.07
C ALA A 229 -13.71 7.93 -23.67
N VAL A 230 -14.12 6.93 -24.47
CA VAL A 230 -15.43 6.91 -25.14
C VAL A 230 -16.56 6.91 -24.12
N ILE A 231 -16.48 6.06 -23.10
CA ILE A 231 -17.54 5.92 -22.09
C ILE A 231 -17.59 7.17 -21.19
N ALA A 232 -16.44 7.72 -20.79
CA ALA A 232 -16.40 8.93 -19.97
C ALA A 232 -16.97 10.17 -20.69
N LEU A 233 -16.80 10.26 -22.02
CA LEU A 233 -17.36 11.34 -22.84
C LEU A 233 -18.81 11.10 -23.27
N HIS A 234 -19.37 9.92 -23.01
CA HIS A 234 -20.73 9.61 -23.41
C HIS A 234 -21.74 10.48 -22.64
N PRO A 235 -22.68 11.18 -23.31
CA PRO A 235 -23.58 12.14 -22.66
C PRO A 235 -24.44 11.56 -21.54
N ALA A 236 -24.73 10.25 -21.58
CA ALA A 236 -25.51 9.60 -20.54
C ALA A 236 -24.74 9.39 -19.23
N VAL A 237 -23.40 9.32 -19.25
CA VAL A 237 -22.59 8.87 -18.11
C VAL A 237 -22.19 10.02 -17.18
N ASN A 238 -22.23 11.28 -17.65
CA ASN A 238 -21.70 12.45 -16.92
C ASN A 238 -20.27 12.20 -16.39
N GLY A 239 -19.45 11.47 -17.15
CA GLY A 239 -18.09 11.14 -16.78
C GLY A 239 -17.14 12.33 -16.91
N SER A 240 -15.93 12.17 -16.39
CA SER A 240 -14.86 13.17 -16.50
C SER A 240 -13.61 12.56 -17.14
N LEU A 241 -12.94 13.35 -17.98
CA LEU A 241 -11.79 12.88 -18.77
C LEU A 241 -10.55 12.64 -17.90
N LEU A 242 -10.38 13.40 -16.80
CA LEU A 242 -9.22 13.27 -15.93
C LEU A 242 -9.15 11.87 -15.27
N PRO A 243 -10.18 11.39 -14.54
CA PRO A 243 -10.20 10.01 -14.04
C PRO A 243 -9.92 8.97 -15.12
N ALA A 244 -10.57 9.10 -16.28
CA ALA A 244 -10.38 8.16 -17.40
C ALA A 244 -8.92 8.08 -17.87
N SER A 245 -8.28 9.24 -18.03
CA SER A 245 -6.92 9.35 -18.54
C SER A 245 -5.86 8.86 -17.55
N VAL A 246 -6.00 9.17 -16.25
CA VAL A 246 -5.07 8.73 -15.20
C VAL A 246 -5.16 7.23 -15.00
N ILE A 247 -6.36 6.66 -15.04
CA ILE A 247 -6.54 5.20 -14.98
C ILE A 247 -5.98 4.54 -16.24
N SER A 248 -6.11 5.15 -17.42
CA SER A 248 -5.51 4.63 -18.66
C SER A 248 -3.99 4.54 -18.60
N ILE A 249 -3.30 5.60 -18.14
CA ILE A 249 -1.84 5.55 -18.00
C ILE A 249 -1.40 4.61 -16.88
N TYR A 250 -2.20 4.46 -15.82
CA TYR A 250 -1.96 3.47 -14.79
C TYR A 250 -2.09 2.03 -15.33
N CYS A 251 -3.11 1.73 -16.14
CA CYS A 251 -3.22 0.42 -16.81
C CYS A 251 -2.01 0.14 -17.71
N ALA A 252 -1.55 1.12 -18.49
CA ALA A 252 -0.33 1.00 -19.28
C ALA A 252 0.92 0.73 -18.41
N TYR A 253 1.03 1.38 -17.25
CA TYR A 253 2.09 1.12 -16.27
C TYR A 253 1.99 -0.28 -15.66
N VAL A 254 0.80 -0.75 -15.29
CA VAL A 254 0.60 -2.11 -14.75
C VAL A 254 0.96 -3.15 -15.80
N CYS A 255 0.52 -2.97 -17.05
CA CYS A 255 0.89 -3.81 -18.19
C CYS A 255 2.43 -3.86 -18.37
N TYR A 256 3.11 -2.70 -18.38
CA TYR A 256 4.57 -2.63 -18.40
C TYR A 256 5.21 -3.46 -17.28
N THR A 257 4.76 -3.27 -16.04
CA THR A 257 5.32 -4.03 -14.91
C THR A 257 4.98 -5.51 -14.96
N GLY A 258 3.85 -5.89 -15.59
CA GLY A 258 3.45 -7.26 -15.86
C GLY A 258 4.43 -7.93 -16.80
N LEU A 259 4.60 -7.37 -18.00
CA LEU A 259 5.53 -7.89 -19.01
C LEU A 259 6.98 -7.89 -18.51
N SER A 260 7.38 -6.88 -17.73
CA SER A 260 8.74 -6.82 -17.15
C SER A 260 9.02 -7.94 -16.13
N SER A 261 7.97 -8.56 -15.58
CA SER A 261 8.08 -9.71 -14.67
C SER A 261 8.14 -11.05 -15.41
N GLU A 262 8.12 -11.07 -16.75
CA GLU A 262 8.22 -12.31 -17.52
C GLU A 262 9.52 -13.08 -17.21
N PRO A 263 9.50 -14.42 -17.30
CA PRO A 263 10.67 -15.25 -17.01
C PRO A 263 11.89 -14.87 -17.86
N HIS A 264 13.08 -15.07 -17.31
CA HIS A 264 14.33 -14.66 -17.96
C HIS A 264 14.68 -15.45 -19.23
N ASP A 265 14.19 -16.69 -19.32
CA ASP A 265 14.32 -17.56 -20.48
C ASP A 265 13.24 -17.30 -21.53
N TYR A 266 12.26 -16.43 -21.25
CA TYR A 266 11.23 -16.10 -22.22
C TYR A 266 11.75 -15.17 -23.31
N ALA A 267 11.76 -15.67 -24.55
CA ALA A 267 12.35 -15.01 -25.71
C ALA A 267 11.72 -13.65 -26.05
N CYS A 268 10.50 -13.39 -25.59
CA CYS A 268 9.78 -12.16 -25.87
C CYS A 268 10.12 -11.01 -24.91
N ASN A 269 10.71 -11.28 -23.75
CA ASN A 269 11.09 -10.22 -22.81
C ASN A 269 12.44 -9.60 -23.19
N GLY A 270 12.41 -8.49 -23.94
CA GLY A 270 13.59 -7.76 -24.38
C GLY A 270 14.34 -7.03 -23.25
N LEU A 271 13.79 -6.97 -22.03
CA LEU A 271 14.44 -6.40 -20.85
C LEU A 271 15.33 -7.40 -20.11
N ASN A 272 15.34 -8.69 -20.51
CA ASN A 272 16.12 -9.77 -19.91
C ASN A 272 17.66 -9.60 -19.96
N LYS A 273 18.17 -8.49 -20.53
CA LYS A 273 19.61 -8.16 -20.50
C LYS A 273 20.05 -7.45 -19.22
N SER A 274 19.14 -6.93 -18.39
CA SER A 274 19.46 -6.30 -17.11
C SER A 274 19.09 -7.21 -15.93
N LYS A 275 20.10 -7.71 -15.20
CA LYS A 275 19.94 -8.68 -14.09
C LYS A 275 19.30 -8.14 -12.81
N ALA A 276 19.04 -6.83 -12.71
CA ALA A 276 18.55 -6.21 -11.48
C ALA A 276 17.48 -5.16 -11.77
N VAL A 277 16.40 -5.17 -10.98
CA VAL A 277 15.44 -4.06 -10.89
C VAL A 277 16.23 -2.80 -10.51
N SER A 278 16.08 -1.73 -11.30
CA SER A 278 16.78 -0.48 -11.03
C SER A 278 16.45 0.05 -9.62
N ILE A 279 17.44 0.61 -8.94
CA ILE A 279 17.24 1.27 -7.64
C ILE A 279 16.15 2.35 -7.76
N GLY A 280 16.09 3.05 -8.90
CA GLY A 280 15.05 4.05 -9.17
C GLY A 280 13.64 3.47 -9.15
N THR A 281 13.41 2.30 -9.76
CA THR A 281 12.12 1.60 -9.73
C THR A 281 11.74 1.10 -8.33
N LEU A 282 12.72 0.62 -7.55
CA LEU A 282 12.48 0.23 -6.15
C LEU A 282 12.09 1.43 -5.28
N VAL A 283 12.83 2.53 -5.39
CA VAL A 283 12.56 3.77 -4.65
C VAL A 283 11.19 4.33 -5.02
N LEU A 284 10.87 4.38 -6.31
CA LEU A 284 9.56 4.84 -6.77
C LEU A 284 8.44 3.97 -6.20
N GLY A 285 8.57 2.64 -6.28
CA GLY A 285 7.58 1.72 -5.71
C GLY A 285 7.42 1.87 -4.21
N MET A 286 8.52 2.08 -3.47
CA MET A 286 8.48 2.30 -2.02
C MET A 286 7.76 3.60 -1.68
N LEU A 287 8.07 4.68 -2.38
CA LEU A 287 7.39 5.98 -2.23
C LEU A 287 5.90 5.86 -2.53
N THR A 288 5.52 5.24 -3.65
CA THR A 288 4.12 4.99 -3.99
C THR A 288 3.43 4.19 -2.89
N THR A 289 4.06 3.16 -2.36
CA THR A 289 3.50 2.34 -1.26
C THR A 289 3.21 3.18 -0.02
N VAL A 290 4.19 3.97 0.43
CA VAL A 290 4.05 4.83 1.61
C VAL A 290 2.97 5.88 1.38
N LEU A 291 2.93 6.50 0.20
CA LEU A 291 1.90 7.48 -0.16
C LEU A 291 0.51 6.85 -0.21
N SER A 292 0.36 5.63 -0.76
CA SER A 292 -0.91 4.91 -0.77
C SER A 292 -1.36 4.58 0.65
N VAL A 293 -0.50 4.01 1.49
CA VAL A 293 -0.85 3.71 2.89
C VAL A 293 -1.19 4.97 3.67
N LEU A 294 -0.45 6.06 3.47
CA LEU A 294 -0.73 7.35 4.09
C LEU A 294 -2.08 7.91 3.62
N TYR A 295 -2.35 7.87 2.32
CA TYR A 295 -3.64 8.29 1.77
C TYR A 295 -4.78 7.46 2.36
N SER A 296 -4.64 6.13 2.41
CA SER A 296 -5.60 5.21 3.04
C SER A 296 -5.87 5.60 4.49
N ALA A 297 -4.81 5.80 5.26
CA ALA A 297 -4.88 6.14 6.67
C ALA A 297 -5.59 7.49 6.87
N LEU A 298 -5.26 8.51 6.08
CA LEU A 298 -5.91 9.82 6.16
C LEU A 298 -7.39 9.74 5.74
N ARG A 299 -7.69 9.00 4.66
CA ARG A 299 -9.03 8.85 4.10
C ARG A 299 -9.96 8.00 4.95
N ALA A 300 -9.46 6.97 5.64
CA ALA A 300 -10.26 6.15 6.54
C ALA A 300 -11.07 7.01 7.55
N GLY A 301 -10.49 8.09 8.07
CA GLY A 301 -11.19 9.02 8.97
C GLY A 301 -12.07 10.09 8.30
N SER A 302 -12.13 10.12 6.96
CA SER A 302 -13.00 11.00 6.16
C SER A 302 -14.12 10.23 5.46
N SER A 303 -14.02 8.90 5.35
CA SER A 303 -14.97 8.06 4.63
C SER A 303 -15.73 7.14 5.59
N THR A 304 -16.71 7.71 6.30
CA THR A 304 -17.85 6.91 6.77
C THR A 304 -18.61 6.48 5.53
N THR A 305 -18.40 5.28 4.95
CA THR A 305 -19.41 4.57 4.11
C THR A 305 -18.95 3.20 3.59
N PHE A 306 -17.66 2.92 3.36
CA PHE A 306 -17.37 1.79 2.45
C PHE A 306 -17.64 0.36 2.95
N LEU A 307 -17.74 0.08 4.27
CA LEU A 307 -17.90 -1.30 4.76
C LEU A 307 -18.71 -1.45 6.06
N SER A 308 -19.59 -0.50 6.41
CA SER A 308 -20.52 -0.67 7.54
C SER A 308 -21.96 -0.45 7.06
N PRO A 309 -22.90 -1.39 7.35
CA PRO A 309 -24.30 -1.11 7.16
C PRO A 309 -24.72 -0.06 8.20
N SER A 310 -24.83 1.20 7.77
CA SER A 310 -25.35 2.27 8.61
C SER A 310 -26.85 2.09 8.84
N PRO A 311 -27.38 2.25 10.07
CA PRO A 311 -28.79 2.55 10.26
C PRO A 311 -29.11 3.96 9.76
N PRO A 312 -30.37 4.28 9.41
CA PRO A 312 -30.73 5.58 8.89
C PRO A 312 -30.68 6.65 10.00
N SER A 313 -30.30 7.87 9.60
CA SER A 313 -30.38 9.15 10.33
C SER A 313 -29.29 9.48 11.37
N SER A 314 -28.29 10.28 10.98
CA SER A 314 -27.70 11.33 11.83
C SER A 314 -26.94 12.38 10.99
N PRO A 315 -26.89 13.66 11.39
CA PRO A 315 -26.38 14.75 10.57
C PRO A 315 -24.85 14.87 10.64
N ARG A 316 -24.23 14.94 9.46
CA ARG A 316 -22.92 15.52 9.08
C ARG A 316 -22.01 15.97 10.23
N SER A 317 -20.99 15.15 10.55
CA SER A 317 -19.85 15.58 11.37
C SER A 317 -18.90 16.47 10.55
N LYS A 318 -18.54 17.62 11.12
CA LYS A 318 -17.55 18.57 10.57
C LYS A 318 -16.13 17.98 10.62
N PRO A 319 -15.19 18.39 9.73
CA PRO A 319 -13.81 17.93 9.75
C PRO A 319 -13.07 18.49 10.99
N LEU A 320 -12.43 17.61 11.75
CA LEU A 320 -11.79 17.88 13.04
C LEU A 320 -10.36 18.47 12.89
N LEU A 321 -10.22 19.50 12.04
CA LEU A 321 -8.97 20.23 11.81
C LEU A 321 -9.11 21.73 12.12
N GLU A 322 -9.75 22.07 13.23
CA GLU A 322 -9.51 23.35 13.90
C GLU A 322 -8.79 23.07 15.22
N GLY A 323 -7.61 23.67 15.36
CA GLY A 323 -6.86 23.67 16.60
C GLY A 323 -7.65 24.42 17.65
N ASP A 324 -7.85 23.78 18.79
CA ASP A 324 -8.55 24.31 19.95
C ASP A 324 -7.63 25.31 20.68
N ASP A 325 -7.50 26.51 20.12
CA ASP A 325 -7.02 27.69 20.84
C ASP A 325 -8.24 28.58 21.10
N ASP A 326 -8.92 28.38 22.22
CA ASP A 326 -9.64 29.43 22.94
C ASP A 326 -9.88 28.99 24.39
N VAL A 327 -9.01 29.49 25.27
CA VAL A 327 -9.19 29.49 26.72
C VAL A 327 -10.16 30.62 27.03
N GLU A 328 -11.39 30.31 27.47
CA GLU A 328 -12.11 31.22 28.37
C GLU A 328 -13.06 30.48 29.33
N GLU A 329 -13.12 31.05 30.51
CA GLU A 329 -13.60 30.51 31.78
C GLU A 329 -15.14 30.53 31.88
N GLY A 330 -15.77 29.45 32.38
CA GLY A 330 -17.23 29.44 32.58
C GLY A 330 -17.77 28.23 33.34
N LYS A 331 -18.02 28.42 34.64
CA LYS A 331 -18.55 27.42 35.59
C LYS A 331 -19.85 26.74 35.14
N GLY A 332 -19.85 25.40 35.27
CA GLY A 332 -20.96 24.60 35.79
C GLY A 332 -22.06 24.24 34.79
N LYS A 333 -22.10 22.96 34.39
CA LYS A 333 -23.34 22.19 34.19
C LYS A 333 -23.04 20.71 33.98
N ALA A 334 -23.90 19.91 34.62
CA ALA A 334 -24.27 18.52 34.39
C ALA A 334 -23.18 17.54 33.86
N LYS A 335 -22.94 16.52 34.68
CA LYS A 335 -22.32 15.26 34.32
C LYS A 335 -23.25 14.51 33.36
N ASP A 336 -23.35 14.99 32.12
CA ASP A 336 -24.04 14.25 31.06
C ASP A 336 -23.29 12.95 30.82
N LYS A 337 -24.03 11.83 30.86
CA LYS A 337 -23.53 10.51 30.54
C LYS A 337 -22.80 10.62 29.21
N ALA A 338 -21.50 10.34 29.19
CA ALA A 338 -20.69 10.36 27.99
C ALA A 338 -21.38 9.48 26.92
N GLU A 339 -22.08 10.12 25.99
CA GLU A 339 -22.64 9.44 24.84
C GLU A 339 -21.49 8.73 24.13
N SER A 340 -21.63 7.42 23.94
CA SER A 340 -20.61 6.58 23.32
C SER A 340 -20.41 7.06 21.88
N ARG A 341 -19.32 7.80 21.63
CA ARG A 341 -18.99 8.27 20.30
C ARG A 341 -18.61 7.04 19.44
N PRO A 342 -19.26 6.84 18.29
CA PRO A 342 -18.89 5.75 17.38
C PRO A 342 -17.47 6.00 16.84
N VAL A 343 -16.74 4.93 16.55
CA VAL A 343 -15.44 5.04 15.90
C VAL A 343 -15.60 5.56 14.47
N SER A 344 -14.69 6.41 14.01
CA SER A 344 -14.79 7.04 12.67
C SER A 344 -14.44 6.11 11.52
N TYR A 345 -13.81 4.95 11.80
CA TYR A 345 -13.44 3.93 10.83
C TYR A 345 -13.23 2.57 11.50
N SER A 346 -13.24 1.51 10.70
CA SER A 346 -12.94 0.15 11.19
C SER A 346 -11.44 0.00 11.48
N TYR A 347 -11.09 -0.12 12.77
CA TYR A 347 -9.71 -0.34 13.22
C TYR A 347 -9.13 -1.66 12.71
N SER A 348 -9.96 -2.70 12.61
CA SER A 348 -9.53 -4.00 12.09
C SER A 348 -9.15 -3.91 10.61
N PHE A 349 -10.00 -3.28 9.79
CA PHE A 349 -9.74 -3.09 8.37
C PHE A 349 -8.53 -2.18 8.13
N PHE A 350 -8.38 -1.12 8.94
CA PHE A 350 -7.21 -0.26 8.91
C PHE A 350 -5.91 -1.06 9.05
N HIS A 351 -5.79 -1.91 10.09
CA HIS A 351 -4.59 -2.73 10.30
C HIS A 351 -4.43 -3.82 9.23
N LEU A 352 -5.52 -4.35 8.67
CA LEU A 352 -5.46 -5.29 7.57
C LEU A 352 -4.80 -4.69 6.32
N ILE A 353 -5.06 -3.40 6.02
CA ILE A 353 -4.39 -2.70 4.91
C ILE A 353 -2.88 -2.65 5.14
N PHE A 354 -2.42 -2.38 6.36
CA PHE A 354 -0.99 -2.39 6.69
C PHE A 354 -0.36 -3.80 6.61
N ALA A 355 -1.10 -4.84 6.97
CA ALA A 355 -0.66 -6.22 6.79
C ALA A 355 -0.46 -6.55 5.29
N LEU A 356 -1.45 -6.20 4.46
CA LEU A 356 -1.36 -6.37 3.00
C LEU A 356 -0.23 -5.52 2.40
N ALA A 357 -0.04 -4.29 2.87
CA ALA A 357 1.05 -3.41 2.47
C ALA A 357 2.43 -4.00 2.81
N SER A 358 2.54 -4.74 3.92
CA SER A 358 3.77 -5.44 4.31
C SER A 358 4.10 -6.53 3.30
N MET A 359 3.11 -7.39 2.98
CA MET A 359 3.27 -8.42 1.95
C MET A 359 3.65 -7.84 0.57
N TYR A 360 3.04 -6.71 0.19
CA TYR A 360 3.43 -5.99 -1.03
C TYR A 360 4.87 -5.48 -0.98
N SER A 361 5.28 -4.90 0.14
CA SER A 361 6.64 -4.38 0.34
C SER A 361 7.69 -5.49 0.21
N ALA A 362 7.37 -6.70 0.69
CA ALA A 362 8.21 -7.88 0.51
C ALA A 362 8.44 -8.18 -0.96
N MET A 363 7.36 -8.25 -1.75
CA MET A 363 7.43 -8.58 -3.18
C MET A 363 8.12 -7.47 -3.98
N LEU A 364 7.86 -6.21 -3.64
CA LEU A 364 8.52 -5.07 -4.25
C LEU A 364 10.05 -5.14 -4.06
N LEU A 365 10.51 -5.34 -2.82
CA LEU A 365 11.93 -5.36 -2.49
C LEU A 365 12.63 -6.67 -2.90
N SER A 366 11.90 -7.78 -2.97
CA SER A 366 12.43 -9.03 -3.51
C SER A 366 12.41 -9.10 -5.04
N GLY A 367 11.88 -8.09 -5.73
CA GLY A 367 11.79 -8.08 -7.19
C GLY A 367 10.80 -9.10 -7.76
N TRP A 368 9.83 -9.55 -6.97
CA TRP A 368 8.81 -10.55 -7.37
C TRP A 368 9.36 -11.93 -7.77
N THR A 369 10.62 -12.25 -7.46
CA THR A 369 11.25 -13.56 -7.73
C THR A 369 11.07 -14.54 -6.55
N SER A 370 11.21 -15.85 -6.77
CA SER A 370 11.16 -16.88 -5.71
C SER A 370 12.53 -17.38 -5.27
N SER A 371 12.54 -18.00 -4.08
CA SER A 371 13.69 -18.60 -3.39
C SER A 371 14.02 -20.03 -3.80
N THR A 372 13.37 -20.58 -4.82
CA THR A 372 13.49 -21.99 -5.20
C THR A 372 13.90 -22.14 -6.66
N GLU A 373 15.19 -22.47 -6.88
CA GLU A 373 15.71 -23.00 -8.15
C GLU A 373 15.30 -24.47 -8.36
N SER A 374 14.01 -24.78 -8.27
CA SER A 374 13.49 -26.12 -8.52
C SER A 374 12.51 -26.06 -9.68
N ALA A 375 12.83 -26.74 -10.79
CA ALA A 375 12.14 -26.73 -12.07
C ALA A 375 10.66 -27.21 -12.05
N ASP A 376 10.15 -27.67 -10.90
CA ASP A 376 8.82 -28.33 -10.82
C ASP A 376 7.74 -27.53 -10.06
N LEU A 377 7.98 -26.29 -9.65
CA LEU A 377 6.99 -25.53 -8.87
C LEU A 377 6.78 -24.12 -9.44
N ILE A 378 5.72 -23.97 -10.25
CA ILE A 378 5.08 -22.73 -10.72
C ILE A 378 6.08 -21.66 -11.17
N ASP A 379 6.13 -21.39 -12.48
CA ASP A 379 6.92 -20.28 -12.99
C ASP A 379 6.49 -18.96 -12.34
N VAL A 380 7.41 -18.42 -11.56
CA VAL A 380 7.17 -17.28 -10.67
C VAL A 380 7.13 -15.97 -11.45
N GLY A 381 7.81 -15.91 -12.59
CA GLY A 381 7.66 -14.81 -13.52
C GLY A 381 6.22 -14.76 -14.04
N TRP A 382 5.73 -15.89 -14.59
CA TRP A 382 4.35 -15.98 -15.09
C TRP A 382 3.30 -15.71 -14.02
N THR A 383 3.52 -16.15 -12.78
CA THR A 383 2.61 -15.83 -11.68
C THR A 383 2.54 -14.33 -11.42
N SER A 384 3.69 -13.65 -11.41
CA SER A 384 3.75 -12.20 -11.22
C SER A 384 3.08 -11.45 -12.39
N VAL A 385 3.31 -11.90 -13.63
CA VAL A 385 2.65 -11.39 -14.84
C VAL A 385 1.13 -11.45 -14.67
N TRP A 386 0.58 -12.63 -14.39
CA TRP A 386 -0.87 -12.83 -14.28
C TRP A 386 -1.50 -12.06 -13.13
N VAL A 387 -0.85 -11.95 -11.97
CA VAL A 387 -1.35 -11.13 -10.86
C VAL A 387 -1.49 -9.66 -11.28
N ARG A 388 -0.51 -9.13 -12.03
CA ARG A 388 -0.53 -7.74 -12.50
C ARG A 388 -1.56 -7.52 -13.61
N ILE A 389 -1.60 -8.39 -14.62
CA ILE A 389 -2.58 -8.32 -15.70
C ILE A 389 -4.02 -8.46 -15.18
N PHE A 390 -4.25 -9.39 -14.24
CA PHE A 390 -5.56 -9.51 -13.61
C PHE A 390 -5.91 -8.27 -12.78
N THR A 391 -4.94 -7.69 -12.06
CA THR A 391 -5.14 -6.42 -11.35
C THR A 391 -5.52 -5.31 -12.31
N GLU A 392 -4.91 -5.24 -13.50
CA GLU A 392 -5.28 -4.28 -14.54
C GLU A 392 -6.73 -4.47 -15.01
N TRP A 393 -7.15 -5.70 -15.28
CA TRP A 393 -8.53 -5.98 -15.71
C TRP A 393 -9.56 -5.68 -14.62
N VAL A 394 -9.24 -5.99 -13.36
CA VAL A 394 -10.08 -5.60 -12.23
C VAL A 394 -10.13 -4.09 -12.09
N THR A 395 -9.02 -3.38 -12.30
CA THR A 395 -8.96 -1.91 -12.31
C THR A 395 -9.89 -1.34 -13.37
N ALA A 396 -9.82 -1.88 -14.58
CA ALA A 396 -10.69 -1.51 -15.68
C ALA A 396 -12.17 -1.75 -15.34
N GLY A 397 -12.49 -2.93 -14.82
CA GLY A 397 -13.84 -3.27 -14.40
C GLY A 397 -14.37 -2.36 -13.30
N LEU A 398 -13.55 -2.06 -12.28
CA LEU A 398 -13.93 -1.14 -11.20
C LEU A 398 -14.16 0.27 -11.71
N TYR A 399 -13.29 0.79 -12.59
CA TYR A 399 -13.47 2.11 -13.17
C TYR A 399 -14.73 2.19 -14.05
N LEU A 400 -14.94 1.21 -14.92
CA LEU A 400 -16.16 1.16 -15.74
C LEU A 400 -17.41 1.02 -14.86
N TRP A 401 -17.31 0.30 -13.75
CA TRP A 401 -18.39 0.19 -12.77
C TRP A 401 -18.69 1.53 -12.10
N THR A 402 -17.70 2.37 -11.76
CA THR A 402 -17.98 3.69 -11.18
C THR A 402 -18.76 4.59 -12.14
N LEU A 403 -18.60 4.40 -13.44
CA LEU A 403 -19.35 5.11 -14.48
C LEU A 403 -20.75 4.50 -14.75
N ALA A 404 -20.85 3.17 -14.77
CA ALA A 404 -22.09 2.48 -15.14
C ALA A 404 -23.08 2.35 -13.96
N ALA A 405 -22.59 2.21 -12.73
CA ALA A 405 -23.44 1.93 -11.57
C ALA A 405 -24.50 3.03 -11.30
N PRO A 406 -24.20 4.34 -11.41
CA PRO A 406 -25.21 5.40 -11.28
C PRO A 406 -26.35 5.31 -12.31
N LEU A 407 -26.07 4.75 -13.50
CA LEU A 407 -27.08 4.58 -14.56
C LEU A 407 -27.93 3.32 -14.36
N LEU A 408 -27.31 2.24 -13.89
CA LEU A 408 -27.99 0.96 -13.67
C LEU A 408 -28.82 0.94 -12.38
N PHE A 409 -28.44 1.74 -11.38
CA PHE A 409 -29.15 1.83 -10.09
C PHE A 409 -29.36 3.29 -9.66
N PRO A 410 -30.22 4.05 -10.38
CA PRO A 410 -30.42 5.47 -10.12
C PRO A 410 -30.97 5.77 -8.70
N ASP A 411 -31.65 4.80 -8.07
CA ASP A 411 -32.20 4.94 -6.72
C ASP A 411 -31.16 4.70 -5.60
N ARG A 412 -29.91 4.38 -5.95
CA ARG A 412 -28.84 4.15 -4.97
C ARG A 412 -27.90 5.35 -4.95
N GLU A 413 -27.66 5.90 -3.76
CA GLU A 413 -26.62 6.91 -3.57
C GLU A 413 -25.24 6.23 -3.65
N PHE A 414 -24.47 6.58 -4.67
CA PHE A 414 -23.08 6.19 -4.84
C PHE A 414 -22.19 7.30 -4.29
N TYR A 415 -21.67 7.13 -3.08
CA TYR A 415 -20.75 8.06 -2.41
C TYR A 415 -19.29 7.69 -2.57
#